data_AF-A0AAD5RDP3-F1
#
_entry.id   AF-A0AAD5RDP3-F1
#
_cell.length_a   1.000
_cell.length_b   1.000
_cell.length_c   1.000
_cell.angle_alpha   90.00
_cell.angle_beta   90.00
_cell.angle_gamma   90.00
#
_symmetry.space_group_name_H-M   'P 1'
#
loop_
_entity.id
_entity.type
_entity.pdbx_description
1 polymer ?
#
loop_
_entity_poly.entity_id
_entity_poly.type
_entity_poly.pdbx_seq_one_letter_code
_entity_poly.pdbx_strand_id
1 'polypeptide(L)'
;MARLSTNLFMISLLATISAVYGCGVMPAGQTSTRTFTITGFTLPVAIVYSRDPAISAQVGGIATSKEGAEAFVLRLIMQIVLDVIENQGRSAFLPDAVISAILGQIEVKITYEPMECQKIVFDLMKRLDNNAAPDKPMSYCIIIDNTVTGICTTTGNNKMCGETDPQVKITPVSGTVSTISGTISTSNIILANWSKAMWQNVVNRAVRTLASSPFASNFFSATATVNGN
;
A
#
# COMPACT_ATOMS: atom_id res chain seq x y z
N MET A 1 25.61 -25.70 44.70
CA MET A 1 26.03 -24.91 43.52
C MET A 1 24.75 -24.51 42.78
N ALA A 2 24.17 -23.36 43.14
CA ALA A 2 22.89 -22.89 42.60
C ALA A 2 23.09 -21.46 42.09
N ARG A 3 22.94 -21.25 40.77
CA ARG A 3 22.82 -19.93 40.15
C ARG A 3 21.34 -19.73 39.84
N LEU A 4 20.63 -19.01 40.71
CA LEU A 4 19.33 -18.43 40.38
C LEU A 4 19.58 -17.23 39.45
N SER A 5 19.00 -17.29 38.25
CA SER A 5 19.10 -16.24 37.24
C SER A 5 18.25 -15.02 37.62
N THR A 6 18.92 -13.88 37.71
CA THR A 6 18.43 -12.52 38.03
C THR A 6 17.48 -11.92 36.97
N ASN A 7 16.86 -12.72 36.11
CA ASN A 7 16.07 -12.25 34.95
C ASN A 7 14.55 -12.20 35.18
N LEU A 8 14.03 -12.61 36.34
CA LEU A 8 12.58 -12.59 36.59
C LEU A 8 12.04 -11.27 37.18
N PHE A 9 12.89 -10.36 37.66
CA PHE A 9 12.42 -9.17 38.37
C PHE A 9 12.16 -7.93 37.50
N MET A 10 12.58 -7.94 36.23
CA MET A 10 12.38 -6.80 35.29
C MET A 10 11.08 -6.87 34.49
N ILE A 11 10.36 -8.00 34.50
CA ILE A 11 9.08 -8.14 33.76
C ILE A 11 7.89 -7.70 34.63
N SER A 12 8.04 -7.67 35.95
CA SER A 12 6.96 -7.34 36.90
C SER A 12 6.70 -5.83 37.05
N LEU A 13 7.60 -4.94 36.63
CA LEU A 13 7.46 -3.49 36.87
C LEU A 13 6.82 -2.72 35.70
N LEU A 14 6.57 -3.37 34.56
CA LEU A 14 5.88 -2.76 33.40
C LEU A 14 4.36 -3.05 33.38
N ALA A 15 3.85 -3.83 34.33
CA ALA A 15 2.45 -4.27 34.36
C ALA A 15 1.50 -3.34 35.14
N THR A 16 1.99 -2.27 35.77
CA THR A 16 1.16 -1.38 36.61
C THR A 16 0.73 -0.08 35.94
N ILE A 17 1.04 0.14 34.65
CA ILE A 17 0.65 1.36 33.91
C ILE A 17 -0.56 1.10 32.96
N SER A 18 -0.97 -0.15 32.75
CA SER A 18 -1.58 -0.55 31.48
C SER A 18 -3.09 -0.35 31.29
N ALA A 19 -3.86 0.01 32.32
CA ALA A 19 -5.32 0.14 32.17
C ALA A 19 -5.82 1.58 32.00
N VAL A 20 -5.17 2.57 32.64
CA VAL A 20 -5.66 3.96 32.65
C VAL A 20 -5.26 4.71 31.37
N TYR A 21 -4.11 4.37 30.77
CA TYR A 21 -3.64 5.04 29.56
C TYR A 21 -4.20 4.45 28.26
N GLY A 22 -4.76 3.23 28.28
CA GLY A 22 -5.35 2.59 27.10
C GLY A 22 -6.50 3.40 26.50
N CYS A 23 -7.25 4.11 27.36
CA CYS A 23 -8.35 5.00 26.98
C CYS A 23 -7.98 6.49 27.00
N GLY A 24 -6.71 6.83 27.26
CA GLY A 24 -6.27 8.21 27.31
C GLY A 24 -6.34 8.85 25.92
N VAL A 25 -7.35 9.68 25.70
CA VAL A 25 -7.40 10.58 24.55
C VAL A 25 -6.49 11.78 24.82
N MET A 26 -5.76 12.22 23.81
CA MET A 26 -5.05 13.49 23.88
C MET A 26 -6.05 14.65 24.07
N PRO A 27 -5.62 15.79 24.65
CA PRO A 27 -6.47 16.97 24.75
C PRO A 27 -7.12 17.34 23.41
N ALA A 28 -8.36 17.83 23.44
CA ALA A 28 -9.11 18.16 22.23
C ALA A 28 -8.29 19.07 21.30
N GLY A 29 -8.16 18.66 20.04
CA GLY A 29 -7.38 19.37 19.01
C GLY A 29 -5.93 18.94 18.88
N GLN A 30 -5.42 18.04 19.74
CA GLN A 30 -4.10 17.42 19.56
C GLN A 30 -4.22 16.11 18.77
N THR A 31 -3.38 15.96 17.75
CA THR A 31 -3.18 14.71 17.00
C THR A 31 -1.70 14.53 16.72
N SER A 32 -1.19 13.31 16.93
CA SER A 32 0.18 12.98 16.54
C SER A 32 0.14 12.36 15.15
N THR A 33 0.85 12.96 14.22
CA THR A 33 0.90 12.52 12.83
C THR A 33 2.29 12.01 12.48
N ARG A 34 2.34 10.89 11.75
CA ARG A 34 3.56 10.32 11.17
C ARG A 34 3.38 10.13 9.69
N THR A 35 4.36 10.57 8.91
CA THR A 35 4.38 10.35 7.46
C THR A 35 5.09 9.03 7.19
N PHE A 36 4.63 8.29 6.19
CA PHE A 36 5.29 7.07 5.73
C PHE A 36 5.30 7.01 4.21
N THR A 37 6.23 6.23 3.67
CA THR A 37 6.32 5.93 2.24
C THR A 37 6.59 4.44 2.06
N ILE A 38 5.86 3.82 1.15
CA ILE A 38 6.05 2.44 0.67
C ILE A 38 6.56 2.52 -0.77
N THR A 39 7.69 1.89 -1.05
CA THR A 39 8.31 1.85 -2.39
C THR A 39 8.74 0.44 -2.76
N GLY A 40 9.06 0.22 -4.04
CA GLY A 40 9.70 -1.02 -4.50
C GLY A 40 8.75 -2.19 -4.73
N PHE A 41 7.44 -1.95 -4.80
CA PHE A 41 6.45 -2.94 -5.25
C PHE A 41 6.31 -2.92 -6.78
N THR A 42 5.94 -4.05 -7.36
CA THR A 42 5.44 -4.12 -8.75
C THR A 42 3.95 -3.81 -8.77
N LEU A 43 3.42 -3.27 -9.87
CA LEU A 43 2.04 -2.75 -9.90
C LEU A 43 1.01 -3.89 -10.07
N PRO A 44 0.22 -4.26 -9.04
CA PRO A 44 -0.94 -5.12 -9.25
C PRO A 44 -1.99 -4.40 -10.10
N VAL A 45 -2.77 -5.12 -10.89
CA VAL A 45 -3.86 -4.50 -11.67
C VAL A 45 -4.90 -3.81 -10.78
N ALA A 46 -5.02 -4.21 -9.51
CA ALA A 46 -5.99 -3.65 -8.56
C ALA A 46 -5.71 -2.19 -8.17
N ILE A 47 -4.50 -1.69 -8.41
CA ILE A 47 -4.12 -0.30 -8.09
C ILE A 47 -3.93 0.57 -9.33
N VAL A 48 -4.20 0.03 -10.52
CA VAL A 48 -4.29 0.81 -11.76
C VAL A 48 -5.74 0.97 -12.17
N TYR A 49 -6.02 1.90 -13.08
CA TYR A 49 -7.36 2.15 -13.55
C TYR A 49 -7.48 2.21 -15.06
N SER A 50 -8.68 1.99 -15.57
CA SER A 50 -9.04 2.19 -16.96
C SER A 50 -10.44 2.77 -17.06
N ARG A 51 -10.64 3.72 -17.99
CA ARG A 51 -11.95 4.26 -18.31
C ARG A 51 -12.68 3.46 -19.40
N ASP A 52 -11.99 2.52 -20.05
CA ASP A 52 -12.58 1.67 -21.09
C ASP A 52 -13.29 0.48 -20.43
N PRO A 53 -14.63 0.37 -20.52
CA PRO A 53 -15.37 -0.73 -19.91
C PRO A 53 -14.97 -2.09 -20.50
N ALA A 54 -14.48 -2.14 -21.74
CA ALA A 54 -14.01 -3.38 -22.35
C ALA A 54 -12.75 -3.91 -21.65
N ILE A 55 -11.91 -3.02 -21.10
CA ILE A 55 -10.71 -3.40 -20.33
C ILE A 55 -11.11 -3.98 -18.98
N SER A 56 -12.08 -3.36 -18.31
CA SER A 56 -12.58 -3.86 -17.02
C SER A 56 -13.27 -5.21 -17.12
N ALA A 57 -13.87 -5.51 -18.28
CA ALA A 57 -14.44 -6.82 -18.58
C ALA A 57 -13.36 -7.89 -18.87
N GLN A 58 -12.20 -7.49 -19.40
CA GLN A 58 -11.11 -8.39 -19.76
C GLN A 58 -10.12 -8.64 -18.62
N VAL A 59 -9.83 -7.62 -17.80
CA VAL A 59 -8.91 -7.69 -16.66
C VAL A 59 -9.74 -7.62 -15.39
N GLY A 60 -9.96 -8.78 -14.76
CA GLY A 60 -10.62 -8.82 -13.46
C GLY A 60 -9.85 -7.99 -12.43
N GLY A 61 -10.54 -7.07 -11.75
CA GLY A 61 -9.99 -6.30 -10.63
C GLY A 61 -9.33 -4.97 -10.99
N ILE A 62 -9.23 -4.59 -12.27
CA ILE A 62 -8.81 -3.22 -12.62
C ILE A 62 -9.87 -2.20 -12.19
N ALA A 63 -9.45 -1.05 -11.65
CA ALA A 63 -10.39 -0.01 -11.28
C ALA A 63 -10.98 0.69 -12.51
N THR A 64 -12.25 1.07 -12.47
CA THR A 64 -12.93 1.79 -13.55
C THR A 64 -12.68 3.31 -13.53
N SER A 65 -12.03 3.81 -12.48
CA SER A 65 -11.70 5.23 -12.31
C SER A 65 -10.47 5.41 -11.43
N LYS A 66 -9.86 6.59 -11.49
CA LYS A 66 -8.71 6.97 -10.66
C LYS A 66 -9.06 6.90 -9.17
N GLU A 67 -10.21 7.46 -8.81
CA GLU A 67 -10.72 7.51 -7.43
C GLU A 67 -11.00 6.10 -6.89
N GLY A 68 -11.44 5.19 -7.75
CA GLY A 68 -11.63 3.77 -7.40
C GLY A 68 -10.32 3.09 -7.02
N ALA A 69 -9.24 3.32 -7.79
CA ALA A 69 -7.91 2.80 -7.48
C ALA A 69 -7.34 3.43 -6.20
N GLU A 70 -7.48 4.75 -6.03
CA GLU A 70 -7.06 5.44 -4.79
C GLU A 70 -7.81 4.91 -3.56
N ALA A 71 -9.14 4.77 -3.65
CA ALA A 71 -9.96 4.24 -2.56
C ALA A 71 -9.59 2.78 -2.23
N PHE A 72 -9.26 1.98 -3.25
CA PHE A 72 -8.78 0.61 -3.05
C PHE A 72 -7.46 0.59 -2.27
N VAL A 73 -6.46 1.37 -2.69
CA VAL A 73 -5.17 1.46 -1.97
C VAL A 73 -5.38 1.97 -0.54
N LEU A 74 -6.24 2.97 -0.34
CA LEU A 74 -6.53 3.53 0.99
C LEU A 74 -7.08 2.45 1.92
N ARG A 75 -8.10 1.71 1.46
CA ARG A 75 -8.70 0.62 2.24
C ARG A 75 -7.70 -0.48 2.56
N LEU A 76 -6.91 -0.88 1.57
CA LEU A 76 -5.89 -1.92 1.73
C LEU A 76 -4.85 -1.53 2.80
N ILE A 77 -4.27 -0.32 2.68
CA ILE A 77 -3.27 0.16 3.63
C ILE A 77 -3.88 0.39 5.02
N MET A 78 -5.08 0.99 5.09
CA MET A 78 -5.77 1.22 6.36
C MET A 78 -6.04 -0.09 7.09
N GLN A 79 -6.62 -1.09 6.40
CA GLN A 79 -6.92 -2.40 7.00
C GLN A 79 -5.66 -3.04 7.56
N ILE A 80 -4.57 -3.06 6.77
CA ILE A 80 -3.33 -3.71 7.19
C ILE A 80 -2.65 -2.98 8.34
N VAL A 81 -2.66 -1.64 8.35
CA VAL A 81 -2.11 -0.87 9.47
C VAL A 81 -2.89 -1.15 10.75
N LEU A 82 -4.22 -1.18 10.68
CA LEU A 82 -5.08 -1.50 11.83
C LEU A 82 -4.87 -2.93 12.31
N ASP A 83 -4.79 -3.91 11.40
CA ASP A 83 -4.53 -5.32 11.73
C ASP A 83 -3.19 -5.49 12.44
N VAL A 84 -2.14 -4.77 12.01
CA VAL A 84 -0.84 -4.81 12.67
C VAL A 84 -0.91 -4.24 14.08
N ILE A 85 -1.63 -3.13 14.28
CA ILE A 85 -1.77 -2.49 15.58
C ILE A 85 -2.64 -3.35 16.51
N GLU A 86 -3.71 -3.94 16.00
CA GLU A 86 -4.53 -4.92 16.72
C GLU A 86 -3.66 -6.08 17.22
N ASN A 87 -2.89 -6.70 16.32
CA ASN A 87 -2.02 -7.81 16.66
C ASN A 87 -0.95 -7.43 17.69
N GLN A 88 -0.42 -6.20 17.63
CA GLN A 88 0.47 -5.68 18.66
C GLN A 88 -0.24 -5.51 20.01
N GLY A 89 -1.46 -4.97 20.02
CA GLY A 89 -2.28 -4.84 21.23
C GLY A 89 -2.60 -6.18 21.88
N ARG A 90 -2.99 -7.18 21.06
CA ARG A 90 -3.21 -8.57 21.51
C ARG A 90 -1.93 -9.18 22.09
N SER A 91 -0.79 -8.97 21.44
CA SER A 91 0.51 -9.46 21.91
C SER A 91 0.95 -8.79 23.22
N ALA A 92 0.44 -7.58 23.51
CA ALA A 92 0.64 -6.87 24.76
C ALA A 92 -0.42 -7.21 25.82
N PHE A 93 -1.27 -8.21 25.59
CA PHE A 93 -2.36 -8.65 26.48
C PHE A 93 -3.37 -7.54 26.80
N LEU A 94 -3.59 -6.60 25.86
CA LEU A 94 -4.65 -5.61 26.00
C LEU A 94 -6.02 -6.27 25.81
N PRO A 95 -7.03 -5.92 26.61
CA PRO A 95 -8.40 -6.38 26.38
C PRO A 95 -8.93 -5.90 25.02
N ASP A 96 -9.75 -6.71 24.34
CA ASP A 96 -10.31 -6.38 23.01
C ASP A 96 -11.04 -5.03 22.99
N ALA A 97 -11.74 -4.67 24.08
CA ALA A 97 -12.41 -3.38 24.21
C ALA A 97 -11.43 -2.19 24.18
N VAL A 98 -10.23 -2.34 24.77
CA VAL A 98 -9.18 -1.32 24.76
C VAL A 98 -8.57 -1.23 23.37
N ILE A 99 -8.31 -2.38 22.72
CA ILE A 99 -7.80 -2.41 21.35
C ILE A 99 -8.77 -1.69 20.41
N SER A 100 -10.07 -2.02 20.47
CA SER A 100 -11.09 -1.37 19.65
C SER A 100 -11.16 0.15 19.88
N ALA A 101 -11.01 0.61 21.13
CA ALA A 101 -10.97 2.03 21.44
C ALA A 101 -9.73 2.73 20.86
N ILE A 102 -8.57 2.07 20.89
CA ILE A 102 -7.33 2.57 20.29
C ILE A 102 -7.47 2.65 18.76
N LEU A 103 -7.97 1.60 18.11
CA LEU A 103 -8.14 1.56 16.65
C LEU A 103 -9.11 2.65 16.15
N GLY A 104 -10.17 2.94 16.92
CA GLY A 104 -11.10 4.03 16.62
C GLY A 104 -10.49 5.45 16.72
N GLN A 105 -9.27 5.58 17.25
CA GLN A 105 -8.53 6.83 17.38
C GLN A 105 -7.40 6.96 16.35
N ILE A 106 -7.40 6.12 15.30
CA ILE A 106 -6.41 6.13 14.23
C ILE A 106 -7.07 6.57 12.92
N GLU A 107 -6.44 7.54 12.26
CA GLU A 107 -6.81 7.99 10.93
C GLU A 107 -5.64 7.75 9.98
N VAL A 108 -5.88 7.04 8.88
CA VAL A 108 -4.89 6.82 7.83
C VAL A 108 -5.30 7.63 6.61
N LYS A 109 -4.36 8.39 6.06
CA LYS A 109 -4.50 9.05 4.76
C LYS A 109 -3.39 8.57 3.85
N ILE A 110 -3.71 8.44 2.57
CA ILE A 110 -2.73 8.09 1.56
C ILE A 110 -2.68 9.15 0.46
N THR A 111 -1.55 9.20 -0.21
CA THR A 111 -1.31 9.91 -1.44
C THR A 111 -0.69 8.90 -2.40
N TYR A 112 -1.45 8.55 -3.42
CA TYR A 112 -1.07 7.60 -4.45
C TYR A 112 -1.56 8.15 -5.78
N GLU A 113 -0.74 8.01 -6.83
CA GLU A 113 -1.10 8.44 -8.19
C GLU A 113 -1.27 7.17 -9.06
N PRO A 114 -2.51 6.68 -9.23
CA PRO A 114 -2.78 5.51 -10.05
C PRO A 114 -2.39 5.75 -11.52
N MET A 115 -1.91 4.69 -12.17
CA MET A 115 -1.67 4.72 -13.61
C MET A 115 -2.95 4.44 -14.40
N GLU A 116 -3.17 5.17 -15.49
CA GLU A 116 -4.24 4.88 -16.46
C GLU A 116 -3.76 3.88 -17.53
N CYS A 117 -4.46 2.76 -17.65
CA CYS A 117 -4.31 1.79 -18.72
C CYS A 117 -5.41 2.03 -19.77
N GLN A 118 -5.08 2.73 -20.85
CA GLN A 118 -6.05 3.06 -21.91
C GLN A 118 -6.31 1.88 -22.85
N LYS A 119 -5.31 1.01 -22.99
CA LYS A 119 -5.37 -0.26 -23.71
C LYS A 119 -4.54 -1.29 -22.97
N ILE A 120 -4.86 -2.57 -23.17
CA ILE A 120 -4.18 -3.69 -22.52
C ILE A 120 -3.64 -4.65 -23.56
N VAL A 121 -2.45 -5.18 -23.29
CA VAL A 121 -1.85 -6.24 -24.08
C VAL A 121 -1.60 -7.41 -23.12
N PHE A 122 -2.37 -8.48 -23.32
CA PHE A 122 -2.04 -9.79 -22.77
C PHE A 122 -1.13 -10.45 -23.77
N ASP A 123 0.15 -10.59 -23.42
CA ASP A 123 1.21 -11.14 -24.27
C ASP A 123 1.66 -10.23 -25.44
N LEU A 124 2.98 -10.04 -25.56
CA LEU A 124 3.65 -9.18 -26.54
C LEU A 124 3.37 -9.57 -28.00
N MET A 125 2.72 -10.71 -28.24
CA MET A 125 2.37 -11.20 -29.57
C MET A 125 0.96 -10.84 -30.04
N LYS A 126 0.12 -10.19 -29.21
CA LYS A 126 -1.29 -9.96 -29.57
C LYS A 126 -1.52 -8.65 -30.33
N ARG A 127 -1.98 -8.77 -31.57
CA ARG A 127 -2.53 -7.70 -32.43
C ARG A 127 -3.63 -6.94 -31.70
N LEU A 128 -3.46 -5.62 -31.55
CA LEU A 128 -4.50 -4.71 -31.07
C LEU A 128 -5.32 -4.22 -32.27
N ASP A 129 -6.65 -4.17 -32.12
CA ASP A 129 -7.57 -3.78 -33.18
C ASP A 129 -7.30 -2.37 -33.71
N ASN A 130 -7.28 -2.24 -35.04
CA ASN A 130 -6.87 -1.07 -35.85
C ASN A 130 -7.80 0.16 -35.76
N ASN A 131 -8.54 0.35 -34.67
CA ASN A 131 -9.52 1.44 -34.54
C ASN A 131 -8.99 2.59 -33.67
N ALA A 132 -7.73 3.00 -33.87
CA ALA A 132 -7.17 4.18 -33.22
C ALA A 132 -7.55 5.45 -34.00
N ALA A 133 -8.20 6.40 -33.31
CA ALA A 133 -8.41 7.74 -33.79
C ALA A 133 -7.04 8.46 -33.95
N PRO A 134 -6.87 9.31 -34.99
CA PRO A 134 -5.61 10.01 -35.20
C PRO A 134 -5.36 11.06 -34.10
N ASP A 135 -4.09 11.24 -33.75
CA ASP A 135 -3.49 12.36 -33.00
C ASP A 135 -3.40 12.36 -31.46
N LYS A 136 -3.81 11.31 -30.72
CA LYS A 136 -3.50 11.22 -29.27
C LYS A 136 -2.54 10.07 -28.95
N PRO A 137 -1.42 10.31 -28.23
CA PRO A 137 -0.58 9.23 -27.73
C PRO A 137 -1.40 8.37 -26.76
N MET A 138 -1.49 7.07 -27.05
CA MET A 138 -2.18 6.10 -26.20
C MET A 138 -1.18 5.31 -25.36
N SER A 139 -1.52 5.09 -24.10
CA SER A 139 -0.72 4.27 -23.17
C SER A 139 -1.29 2.86 -23.08
N TYR A 140 -0.47 1.88 -23.46
CA TYR A 140 -0.77 0.45 -23.37
C TYR A 140 -0.09 -0.14 -22.14
N CYS A 141 -0.87 -0.79 -21.29
CA CYS A 141 -0.36 -1.57 -20.18
C CYS A 141 -0.13 -3.01 -20.60
N ILE A 142 1.08 -3.52 -20.35
CA ILE A 142 1.42 -4.93 -20.53
C ILE A 142 1.13 -5.64 -19.21
N ILE A 143 0.18 -6.58 -19.25
CA ILE A 143 -0.25 -7.30 -18.05
C ILE A 143 0.16 -8.77 -18.18
N ILE A 144 0.93 -9.24 -17.19
CA ILE A 144 1.34 -10.63 -17.05
C ILE A 144 0.97 -11.04 -15.62
N ASP A 145 0.24 -12.15 -15.46
CA ASP A 145 -0.14 -12.71 -14.16
C ASP A 145 -0.70 -11.65 -13.18
N ASN A 146 -1.66 -10.84 -13.65
CA ASN A 146 -2.33 -9.81 -12.87
C ASN A 146 -1.42 -8.64 -12.40
N THR A 147 -0.26 -8.49 -13.04
CA THR A 147 0.74 -7.46 -12.74
C THR A 147 1.04 -6.65 -13.99
N VAL A 148 1.13 -5.33 -13.85
CA VAL A 148 1.61 -4.46 -14.92
C VAL A 148 3.13 -4.54 -14.97
N THR A 149 3.65 -5.17 -16.01
CA THR A 149 5.10 -5.42 -16.18
C THR A 149 5.78 -4.39 -17.05
N GLY A 150 5.03 -3.66 -17.87
CA GLY A 150 5.56 -2.65 -18.75
C GLY A 150 4.51 -1.71 -19.29
N ILE A 151 4.97 -0.57 -19.78
CA ILE A 151 4.17 0.44 -20.46
C ILE A 151 4.70 0.59 -21.87
N CYS A 152 3.81 0.70 -22.82
CA CYS A 152 4.13 0.97 -24.21
C CYS A 152 3.32 2.19 -24.66
N THR A 153 4.01 3.18 -25.20
CA THR A 153 3.37 4.38 -25.75
C THR A 153 3.51 4.36 -27.25
N THR A 154 2.40 4.49 -27.96
CA THR A 154 2.42 4.53 -29.43
C THR A 154 1.87 5.86 -29.92
N THR A 155 2.55 6.44 -30.92
CA THR A 155 2.09 7.63 -31.64
C THR A 155 1.78 7.22 -33.08
N GLY A 156 0.51 7.25 -33.47
CA GLY A 156 0.05 6.91 -34.82
C GLY A 156 -0.84 5.67 -34.89
N ASN A 157 -1.58 5.58 -35.99
CA ASN A 157 -2.53 4.50 -36.23
C ASN A 157 -1.78 3.19 -36.52
N ASN A 158 -2.19 2.09 -35.88
CA ASN A 158 -1.74 0.70 -36.12
C ASN A 158 -0.35 0.29 -35.60
N LYS A 159 0.28 1.03 -34.69
CA LYS A 159 1.55 0.59 -34.10
C LYS A 159 1.32 -0.34 -32.90
N MET A 160 1.96 -1.50 -32.91
CA MET A 160 1.82 -2.53 -31.88
C MET A 160 2.95 -2.49 -30.84
N CYS A 161 2.63 -2.81 -29.60
CA CYS A 161 3.62 -3.07 -28.55
C CYS A 161 4.27 -4.44 -28.80
N GLY A 162 5.50 -4.46 -29.32
CA GLY A 162 6.25 -5.70 -29.58
C GLY A 162 6.74 -5.88 -31.02
N GLU A 163 6.37 -5.00 -31.95
CA GLU A 163 7.02 -4.98 -33.27
C GLU A 163 8.42 -4.36 -33.18
N THR A 164 9.35 -4.82 -34.02
CA THR A 164 10.67 -4.22 -34.27
C THR A 164 10.59 -2.82 -34.91
N ASP A 165 9.54 -2.06 -34.62
CA ASP A 165 9.42 -0.66 -35.00
C ASP A 165 10.28 0.17 -34.02
N PRO A 166 11.32 0.87 -34.50
CA PRO A 166 12.18 1.71 -33.67
C PRO A 166 11.42 2.84 -32.94
N GLN A 167 10.14 3.09 -33.28
CA GLN A 167 9.30 4.10 -32.63
C GLN A 167 8.46 3.56 -31.47
N VAL A 168 8.39 2.25 -31.27
CA VAL A 168 7.66 1.65 -30.14
C VAL A 168 8.62 1.39 -28.98
N LYS A 169 8.54 2.22 -27.95
CA LYS A 169 9.39 2.10 -26.77
C LYS A 169 8.62 1.41 -25.65
N ILE A 170 8.96 0.16 -25.36
CA ILE A 170 8.55 -0.50 -24.12
C ILE A 170 9.41 0.08 -23.00
N THR A 171 8.77 0.79 -22.08
CA THR A 171 9.44 1.32 -20.90
C THR A 171 9.04 0.50 -19.67
N PRO A 172 9.99 0.22 -18.76
CA PRO A 172 9.64 -0.33 -17.46
C PRO A 172 8.73 0.64 -16.73
N VAL A 173 7.91 0.10 -15.84
CA VAL A 173 7.03 0.91 -14.99
C VAL A 173 7.87 1.87 -14.14
N SER A 174 7.55 3.16 -14.19
CA SER A 174 8.28 4.20 -13.45
C SER A 174 8.22 3.96 -11.94
N GLY A 175 9.31 4.26 -11.22
CA GLY A 175 9.33 4.16 -9.75
C GLY A 175 8.30 5.09 -9.05
N THR A 176 7.84 6.15 -9.72
CA THR A 176 6.82 7.07 -9.18
C THR A 176 5.47 6.41 -8.95
N VAL A 177 5.05 5.51 -9.85
CA VAL A 177 3.79 4.76 -9.71
C VAL A 177 3.92 3.51 -8.82
N SER A 178 5.17 3.15 -8.48
CA SER A 178 5.55 2.16 -7.47
C SER A 178 5.83 2.79 -6.11
N THR A 179 5.23 3.95 -5.83
CA THR A 179 5.38 4.68 -4.57
C THR A 179 4.01 5.04 -4.00
N ILE A 180 3.75 4.65 -2.75
CA ILE A 180 2.58 5.07 -1.97
C ILE A 180 3.11 5.90 -0.81
N SER A 181 2.64 7.13 -0.64
CA SER A 181 2.93 7.92 0.55
C SER A 181 1.67 8.07 1.39
N GLY A 182 1.81 8.41 2.66
CA GLY A 182 0.65 8.61 3.51
C GLY A 182 1.00 9.15 4.88
N THR A 183 -0.05 9.38 5.67
CA THR A 183 0.05 9.78 7.07
C THR A 183 -0.78 8.86 7.93
N ILE A 184 -0.25 8.50 9.09
CA ILE A 184 -0.99 7.90 10.19
C ILE A 184 -1.12 8.97 11.27
N SER A 185 -2.35 9.36 11.58
CA SER A 185 -2.67 10.28 12.64
C SER A 185 -3.35 9.53 13.78
N THR A 186 -3.06 9.91 15.01
CA THR A 186 -3.73 9.34 16.17
C THR A 186 -4.00 10.39 17.24
N SER A 187 -5.15 10.26 17.90
CA SER A 187 -5.50 11.00 19.12
C SER A 187 -5.27 10.16 20.39
N ASN A 188 -4.74 8.94 20.27
CA ASN A 188 -4.44 8.07 21.40
C ASN A 188 -3.11 8.46 22.05
N ILE A 189 -3.10 8.66 23.37
CA ILE A 189 -1.89 9.11 24.09
C ILE A 189 -0.74 8.10 24.05
N ILE A 190 -1.04 6.80 23.99
CA ILE A 190 0.00 5.77 23.94
C ILE A 190 0.68 5.80 22.57
N LEU A 191 -0.11 5.74 21.49
CA LEU A 191 0.40 5.77 20.12
C LEU A 191 1.07 7.11 19.79
N ALA A 192 0.57 8.22 20.32
CA ALA A 192 1.16 9.54 20.11
C ALA A 192 2.60 9.63 20.63
N ASN A 193 2.91 8.93 21.72
CA ASN A 193 4.23 8.86 22.35
C ASN A 193 5.14 7.77 21.78
N TRP A 194 4.69 7.01 20.77
CA TRP A 194 5.54 6.02 20.12
C TRP A 194 6.70 6.68 19.39
N SER A 195 7.89 6.09 19.59
CA SER A 195 9.09 6.53 18.90
C SER A 195 9.00 6.23 17.40
N LYS A 196 9.81 6.91 16.59
CA LYS A 196 9.98 6.60 15.17
C LYS A 196 10.27 5.12 14.93
N ALA A 197 11.07 4.48 15.78
CA ALA A 197 11.41 3.06 15.65
C ALA A 197 10.19 2.14 15.86
N MET A 198 9.28 2.50 16.78
CA MET A 198 8.03 1.78 16.98
C MET A 198 7.11 1.92 15.75
N TRP A 199 6.93 3.14 15.25
CA TRP A 199 6.18 3.37 14.02
C TRP A 199 6.80 2.69 12.80
N GLN A 200 8.14 2.67 12.70
CA GLN A 200 8.86 1.96 11.67
C GLN A 200 8.59 0.45 11.73
N ASN A 201 8.49 -0.13 12.93
CA ASN A 201 8.12 -1.52 13.12
C ASN A 201 6.70 -1.81 12.59
N VAL A 202 5.74 -0.92 12.87
CA VAL A 202 4.37 -1.03 12.38
C VAL A 202 4.32 -1.05 10.85
N VAL A 203 4.91 -0.04 10.19
CA VAL A 203 4.86 0.02 8.72
C VAL A 203 5.66 -1.11 8.05
N ASN A 204 6.75 -1.58 8.67
CA ASN A 204 7.49 -2.76 8.20
C ASN A 204 6.65 -4.03 8.29
N ARG A 205 5.92 -4.22 9.40
CA ARG A 205 4.97 -5.33 9.53
C ARG A 205 3.84 -5.21 8.52
N ALA A 206 3.32 -4.01 8.29
CA ALA A 206 2.28 -3.77 7.29
C ALA A 206 2.73 -4.20 5.89
N VAL A 207 3.96 -3.84 5.47
CA VAL A 207 4.52 -4.29 4.20
C VAL A 207 4.74 -5.80 4.16
N ARG A 208 5.18 -6.43 5.26
CA ARG A 208 5.27 -7.90 5.32
C ARG A 208 3.90 -8.57 5.20
N THR A 209 2.87 -8.01 5.82
CA THR A 209 1.49 -8.49 5.69
C THR A 209 1.00 -8.35 4.24
N LEU A 210 1.29 -7.23 3.56
CA LEU A 210 1.04 -7.07 2.12
C LEU A 210 1.76 -8.15 1.30
N ALA A 211 3.03 -8.42 1.62
CA ALA A 211 3.84 -9.45 0.97
C ALA A 211 3.40 -10.89 1.26
N SER A 212 2.49 -11.12 2.22
CA SER A 212 1.85 -12.41 2.49
C SER A 212 0.37 -12.45 2.12
N SER A 213 -0.16 -11.36 1.54
CA SER A 213 -1.56 -11.21 1.16
C SER A 213 -1.82 -11.73 -0.27
N PRO A 214 -3.04 -11.62 -0.83
CA PRO A 214 -3.29 -11.88 -2.25
C PRO A 214 -2.40 -11.06 -3.21
N PHE A 215 -1.74 -10.01 -2.72
CA PHE A 215 -0.78 -9.19 -3.46
C PHE A 215 0.69 -9.54 -3.18
N ALA A 216 0.96 -10.75 -2.64
CA ALA A 216 2.29 -11.19 -2.22
C ALA A 216 3.37 -11.01 -3.30
N SER A 217 3.09 -11.46 -4.53
CA SER A 217 4.00 -11.34 -5.67
C SER A 217 4.32 -9.89 -6.03
N ASN A 218 3.41 -8.96 -5.71
CA ASN A 218 3.57 -7.55 -6.03
C ASN A 218 4.35 -6.78 -4.96
N PHE A 219 4.17 -7.14 -3.69
CA PHE A 219 4.78 -6.45 -2.56
C PHE A 219 6.01 -7.16 -1.97
N PHE A 220 6.46 -8.27 -2.56
CA PHE A 220 7.61 -9.04 -2.05
C PHE A 220 8.90 -8.21 -1.88
N SER A 221 9.17 -7.31 -2.83
CA SER A 221 10.33 -6.40 -2.80
C SER A 221 10.02 -5.03 -2.18
N ALA A 222 8.79 -4.83 -1.68
CA ALA A 222 8.39 -3.55 -1.15
C ALA A 222 9.09 -3.25 0.18
N THR A 223 9.35 -1.97 0.42
CA THR A 223 9.92 -1.47 1.66
C THR A 223 9.13 -0.27 2.15
N ALA A 224 9.07 -0.08 3.47
CA ALA A 224 8.41 1.08 4.07
C ALA A 224 9.42 1.92 4.88
N THR A 225 9.24 3.23 4.88
CA THR A 225 10.01 4.16 5.69
C THR A 225 9.07 5.14 6.38
N VAL A 226 9.30 5.41 7.67
CA VAL A 226 8.64 6.50 8.39
C VAL A 226 9.49 7.77 8.23
N ASN A 227 8.88 8.80 7.68
CA ASN A 227 9.52 10.09 7.45
C ASN A 227 9.25 11.03 8.64
N GLY A 228 10.21 11.91 8.94
CA GLY A 228 10.15 12.83 10.09
C GLY A 228 10.75 12.27 11.38
N ASN A 229 10.72 13.11 12.43
CA ASN A 229 11.11 12.83 13.81
C ASN A 229 9.86 12.69 14.69
#